data_AF-A0A7S0LJ56-F1
#
_entry.id   AF-A0A7S0LJ56-F1
#
_cell.length_a   1.000
_cell.length_b   1.000
_cell.length_c   1.000
_cell.angle_alpha   90.00
_cell.angle_beta   90.00
_cell.angle_gamma   90.00
#
_symmetry.space_group_name_H-M   'P 1'
#
loop_
_entity.id
_entity.type
_entity.pdbx_description
1 polymer ?
#
loop_
_entity_poly.entity_id
_entity_poly.type
_entity_poly.pdbx_seq_one_letter_code
_entity_poly.pdbx_strand_id
1 'polypeptide(L)'
;DTGLFGIYAVAEERALQELMHTITYEMVRLAYEVDPVRLEEAKNNLKMSLLANMDGTTPVCEDIGRQITSHGRRIHPLELLERIDAVDAAAIKDATNEYVYDRDHAL
;
A
#
# COMPACT_ATOMS: atom_id res chain seq x y z
N ASP A 1 5.55 15.98 -4.46
CA ASP A 1 6.82 15.61 -3.80
C ASP A 1 6.66 14.95 -2.43
N THR A 2 5.44 14.84 -1.86
CA THR A 2 5.18 14.18 -0.58
C THR A 2 3.88 13.39 -0.64
N GLY A 3 3.67 12.48 0.32
CA GLY A 3 2.48 11.65 0.45
C GLY A 3 2.23 11.27 1.92
N LEU A 4 1.04 10.75 2.19
CA LEU A 4 0.65 10.25 3.51
C LEU A 4 0.41 8.75 3.45
N PHE A 5 0.90 8.04 4.47
CA PHE A 5 0.64 6.63 4.70
C PHE A 5 0.29 6.44 6.18
N GLY A 6 -0.75 5.68 6.47
CA GLY A 6 -1.21 5.48 7.83
C GLY A 6 -2.45 4.59 7.90
N ILE A 7 -2.89 4.31 9.12
CA ILE A 7 -4.06 3.47 9.39
C ILE A 7 -5.15 4.36 9.98
N TYR A 8 -6.32 4.34 9.35
CA TYR A 8 -7.53 4.93 9.91
C TYR A 8 -8.33 3.84 10.62
N ALA A 9 -8.57 4.00 11.92
CA ALA A 9 -9.30 3.04 12.72
C ALA A 9 -10.29 3.73 13.65
N VAL A 10 -11.41 3.06 13.92
CA VAL A 10 -12.48 3.54 14.81
C VAL A 10 -12.77 2.41 15.79
N ALA A 11 -12.73 2.72 17.09
CA ALA A 11 -13.03 1.76 18.15
C ALA A 11 -13.69 2.44 19.36
N GLU A 12 -14.26 1.62 20.24
CA GLU A 12 -14.77 2.08 21.54
C GLU A 12 -13.62 2.55 22.44
N GLU A 13 -13.91 3.50 23.34
CA GLU A 13 -12.92 4.13 24.22
C GLU A 13 -12.03 3.11 24.97
N ARG A 14 -12.65 2.06 25.51
CA ARG A 14 -11.97 0.99 26.24
C ARG A 14 -10.96 0.18 25.42
N ALA A 15 -11.10 0.17 24.09
CA ALA A 15 -10.25 -0.60 23.19
C ALA A 15 -9.14 0.26 22.54
N LEU A 16 -9.17 1.59 22.72
CA LEU A 16 -8.24 2.51 22.04
C LEU A 16 -6.77 2.19 22.34
N GLN A 17 -6.44 1.86 23.59
CA GLN A 17 -5.06 1.53 23.97
C GLN A 17 -4.56 0.25 23.28
N GLU A 18 -5.39 -0.79 23.26
CA GLU A 18 -5.06 -2.06 22.60
C GLU A 18 -4.97 -1.90 21.08
N LEU A 19 -5.88 -1.11 20.50
CA LEU A 19 -5.87 -0.77 19.08
C LEU A 19 -4.58 -0.06 18.69
N MET A 20 -4.20 1.01 19.41
CA MET A 20 -2.98 1.77 19.14
C MET A 20 -1.73 0.90 19.29
N HIS A 21 -1.69 0.06 20.33
CA HIS A 21 -0.58 -0.89 20.52
C HIS A 21 -0.48 -1.86 19.34
N THR A 22 -1.60 -2.46 18.94
CA THR A 22 -1.64 -3.45 17.86
C THR A 22 -1.23 -2.84 16.53
N ILE A 23 -1.77 -1.67 16.17
CA ILE A 23 -1.43 -0.94 14.94
C ILE A 23 0.07 -0.66 14.90
N THR A 24 0.62 -0.06 15.96
CA THR A 24 2.04 0.33 15.99
C THR A 24 2.94 -0.90 15.96
N TYR A 25 2.59 -1.95 16.70
CA TYR A 25 3.33 -3.21 16.71
C TYR A 25 3.38 -3.85 15.32
N GLU A 26 2.23 -3.97 14.66
CA GLU A 26 2.12 -4.60 13.33
C GLU A 26 2.86 -3.80 12.26
N MET A 27 2.78 -2.46 12.30
CA MET A 27 3.52 -1.58 11.39
C MET A 27 5.03 -1.74 11.55
N VAL A 28 5.54 -1.77 12.79
CA VAL A 28 6.96 -1.95 13.07
C VAL A 28 7.41 -3.38 12.75
N ARG A 29 6.58 -4.39 12.96
CA ARG A 29 6.91 -5.80 12.66
C ARG A 29 7.34 -5.99 11.21
N LEU A 30 6.73 -5.28 10.27
CA LEU A 30 7.05 -5.37 8.84
C LEU A 30 8.51 -4.99 8.52
N ALA A 31 9.18 -4.22 9.38
CA ALA A 31 10.61 -3.92 9.22
C ALA A 31 11.51 -5.14 9.50
N TYR A 32 11.02 -6.09 10.30
CA TYR A 32 11.79 -7.25 10.76
C TYR A 32 11.40 -8.53 10.04
N GLU A 33 10.09 -8.81 9.94
CA GLU A 33 9.55 -10.06 9.43
C GLU A 33 8.34 -9.83 8.53
N VAL A 34 8.40 -10.44 7.35
CA VAL A 34 7.34 -10.42 6.35
C VAL A 34 7.03 -11.86 6.00
N ASP A 35 5.79 -12.27 6.25
CA ASP A 35 5.31 -13.60 5.88
C ASP A 35 5.16 -13.68 4.35
N PRO A 36 5.86 -14.60 3.67
CA PRO A 36 5.79 -14.73 2.22
C PRO A 36 4.38 -15.10 1.72
N VAL A 37 3.59 -15.85 2.50
CA VAL A 37 2.22 -16.21 2.13
C VAL A 37 1.33 -14.98 2.11
N ARG A 38 1.39 -14.17 3.18
CA ARG A 38 0.64 -12.90 3.26
C ARG A 38 1.10 -11.89 2.23
N LEU A 39 2.38 -11.87 1.88
CA LEU A 39 2.89 -11.01 0.81
C LEU A 39 2.26 -11.36 -0.53
N GLU A 40 2.22 -12.65 -0.90
CA GLU A 40 1.59 -13.08 -2.14
C GLU A 40 0.07 -12.83 -2.15
N GLU A 41 -0.61 -13.03 -1.01
CA GLU A 41 -2.02 -12.65 -0.86
C GLU A 41 -2.22 -11.13 -1.05
N ALA A 42 -1.38 -10.30 -0.44
CA ALA A 42 -1.44 -8.84 -0.57
C ALA A 42 -1.21 -8.38 -2.03
N LYS A 43 -0.24 -8.98 -2.73
CA LYS A 43 -0.02 -8.73 -4.17
C LYS A 43 -1.27 -9.07 -4.97
N ASN A 44 -1.86 -10.24 -4.73
CA ASN A 44 -3.05 -10.68 -5.45
C ASN A 44 -4.24 -9.74 -5.18
N ASN A 45 -4.44 -9.32 -3.94
CA ASN A 45 -5.49 -8.36 -3.58
C ASN A 45 -5.29 -7.00 -4.28
N LEU A 46 -4.05 -6.51 -4.35
CA LEU A 46 -3.73 -5.26 -5.06
C LEU A 46 -3.99 -5.38 -6.57
N LYS A 47 -3.54 -6.48 -7.20
CA LYS A 47 -3.78 -6.75 -8.63
C LYS A 47 -5.28 -6.81 -8.93
N MET A 48 -6.06 -7.50 -8.12
CA MET A 48 -7.51 -7.60 -8.29
C MET A 48 -8.20 -6.24 -8.12
N SER A 49 -7.81 -5.45 -7.13
CA SER A 49 -8.35 -4.09 -6.94
C SER A 49 -8.04 -3.17 -8.12
N LEU A 50 -6.80 -3.21 -8.63
CA LEU A 50 -6.39 -2.42 -9.79
C LEU A 50 -7.24 -2.77 -11.04
N LEU A 51 -7.38 -4.06 -11.33
CA LEU A 51 -8.13 -4.53 -12.50
C LEU A 51 -9.63 -4.22 -12.38
N ALA A 52 -10.22 -4.39 -11.20
CA ALA A 52 -11.63 -4.06 -10.96
C ALA A 52 -11.92 -2.57 -11.15
N ASN A 53 -10.99 -1.68 -10.77
CA ASN A 53 -11.13 -0.23 -10.96
C ASN A 53 -11.06 0.21 -12.43
N MET A 54 -10.67 -0.67 -13.36
CA MET A 54 -10.62 -0.37 -14.79
C MET A 54 -11.86 -0.89 -15.55
N ASP A 55 -12.91 -1.32 -14.84
CA ASP A 55 -14.15 -1.73 -15.48
C ASP A 55 -15.03 -0.52 -15.84
N GLY A 56 -15.34 -0.38 -17.13
CA GLY A 56 -16.14 0.72 -17.67
C GLY A 56 -15.34 1.86 -18.31
N THR A 57 -16.01 2.66 -19.14
CA THR A 57 -15.38 3.73 -19.93
C THR A 57 -15.00 4.95 -19.10
N THR A 58 -15.79 5.29 -18.07
CA THR A 58 -15.52 6.44 -17.20
C THR A 58 -14.27 6.26 -16.33
N PRO A 59 -14.10 5.15 -15.57
CA PRO A 59 -12.90 4.94 -14.76
C PRO A 59 -11.63 4.84 -15.62
N VAL A 60 -11.73 4.25 -16.81
CA VAL A 60 -10.62 4.20 -17.77
C VAL A 60 -10.23 5.60 -18.25
N CYS A 61 -11.20 6.46 -18.57
CA CYS A 61 -10.92 7.83 -19.00
C CYS A 61 -10.25 8.64 -17.88
N GLU A 62 -10.75 8.51 -16.65
CA GLU A 62 -10.17 9.14 -15.47
C GLU A 62 -8.72 8.66 -15.23
N ASP A 63 -8.49 7.34 -15.29
CA ASP A 63 -7.16 6.76 -15.11
C ASP A 63 -6.16 7.27 -16.16
N ILE A 64 -6.58 7.36 -17.43
CA ILE A 64 -5.74 7.95 -18.50
C ILE A 64 -5.36 9.39 -18.16
N GLY A 65 -6.35 10.23 -17.80
CA GLY A 65 -6.11 11.63 -17.47
C GLY A 65 -5.19 11.79 -16.26
N ARG A 66 -5.42 11.02 -15.21
CA ARG A 66 -4.60 10.99 -14.00
C ARG A 66 -3.17 10.56 -14.31
N GLN A 67 -2.98 9.46 -15.04
CA GLN A 67 -1.64 8.96 -15.32
C GLN A 67 -0.84 9.89 -16.23
N ILE A 68 -1.47 10.49 -17.25
CA ILE A 68 -0.80 11.50 -18.09
C ILE A 68 -0.37 12.70 -17.24
N THR A 69 -1.21 13.15 -16.31
CA THR A 69 -0.88 14.29 -15.45
C THR A 69 0.21 13.97 -14.43
N SER A 70 0.16 12.79 -13.80
CA SER A 70 1.10 12.41 -12.74
C SER A 70 2.43 11.86 -13.27
N HIS A 71 2.43 11.13 -14.38
CA HIS A 71 3.60 10.41 -14.89
C HIS A 71 4.05 10.88 -16.28
N GLY A 72 3.30 11.78 -16.93
CA GLY A 72 3.55 12.20 -18.31
C GLY A 72 3.20 11.15 -19.37
N ARG A 73 2.76 9.95 -18.98
CA ARG A 73 2.38 8.85 -19.87
C ARG A 73 1.33 7.95 -19.24
N ARG A 74 0.62 7.20 -20.07
CA ARG A 74 -0.17 6.05 -19.62
C ARG A 74 0.75 4.85 -19.41
N ILE A 75 0.72 4.28 -18.21
CA ILE A 75 1.41 3.04 -17.86
C ILE A 75 0.48 1.89 -18.28
N HIS A 76 1.01 0.93 -19.02
CA HIS A 76 0.21 -0.20 -19.47
C HIS A 76 -0.16 -1.07 -18.25
N PRO A 77 -1.40 -1.58 -18.13
CA PRO A 77 -1.79 -2.43 -16.99
C PRO A 77 -0.83 -3.60 -16.73
N LEU A 78 -0.35 -4.27 -17.78
CA LEU A 78 0.64 -5.35 -17.64
C LEU A 78 1.95 -4.90 -16.98
N GLU A 79 2.44 -3.69 -17.28
CA GLU A 79 3.64 -3.13 -16.66
C GLU A 79 3.43 -2.92 -15.15
N LEU A 80 2.23 -2.49 -14.73
CA LEU A 80 1.88 -2.36 -13.32
C LEU A 80 1.82 -3.73 -12.63
N LEU A 81 1.23 -4.74 -13.27
CA LEU A 81 1.16 -6.10 -12.72
C LEU A 81 2.56 -6.69 -12.52
N GLU A 82 3.44 -6.55 -13.52
CA GLU A 82 4.85 -7.00 -13.43
C GLU A 82 5.61 -6.30 -12.29
N ARG A 83 5.40 -4.99 -12.13
CA ARG A 83 6.01 -4.22 -11.02
C ARG A 83 5.51 -4.70 -9.65
N ILE A 84 4.23 -5.05 -9.52
CA ILE A 84 3.67 -5.59 -8.28
C ILE A 84 4.26 -6.97 -7.99
N ASP A 85 4.38 -7.83 -9.01
CA ASP A 85 4.93 -9.17 -8.86
C ASP A 85 6.42 -9.15 -8.48
N ALA A 86 7.16 -8.16 -8.95
CA ALA A 86 8.58 -7.95 -8.64
C ALA A 86 8.85 -7.52 -7.19
N VAL A 87 7.84 -7.10 -6.42
CA VAL A 87 8.02 -6.72 -5.00
C VAL A 87 8.31 -7.98 -4.18
N ASP A 88 9.44 -8.03 -3.49
CA ASP A 88 9.77 -9.15 -2.59
C ASP A 88 9.73 -8.70 -1.11
N ALA A 89 9.98 -9.65 -0.21
CA ALA A 89 10.01 -9.37 1.22
C ALA A 89 11.12 -8.37 1.60
N ALA A 90 12.22 -8.33 0.85
CA ALA A 90 13.30 -7.37 1.08
C ALA A 90 12.83 -5.95 0.75
N ALA A 91 12.17 -5.74 -0.39
CA ALA A 91 11.60 -4.46 -0.79
C ALA A 91 10.59 -3.92 0.25
N ILE A 92 9.77 -4.79 0.85
CA ILE A 92 8.86 -4.39 1.93
C ILE A 92 9.63 -3.95 3.18
N LYS A 93 10.68 -4.69 3.57
CA LYS A 93 11.51 -4.32 4.73
C LYS A 93 12.23 -2.99 4.48
N ASP A 94 12.78 -2.79 3.29
CA ASP A 94 13.47 -1.56 2.91
C ASP A 94 12.52 -0.36 2.95
N ALA A 95 11.34 -0.48 2.35
CA ALA A 95 10.31 0.57 2.40
C ALA A 95 9.84 0.84 3.83
N THR A 96 9.67 -0.20 4.66
CA THR A 96 9.26 -0.03 6.06
C THR A 96 10.36 0.66 6.88
N ASN A 97 11.63 0.30 6.65
CA ASN A 97 12.76 0.95 7.30
C ASN A 97 12.90 2.42 6.87
N GLU A 98 12.61 2.73 5.60
CA GLU A 98 12.70 4.10 5.09
C GLU A 98 11.57 4.98 5.62
N TYR A 99 10.32 4.49 5.60
CA TYR A 99 9.14 5.33 5.81
C TYR A 99 8.40 5.13 7.14
N VAL A 100 8.66 4.04 7.87
CA VAL A 100 7.89 3.68 9.08
C VAL A 100 8.78 3.57 10.31
N TYR A 101 9.90 2.86 10.22
CA TYR A 101 10.78 2.62 11.37
C TYR A 101 11.52 3.89 11.80
N ASP A 102 11.48 4.19 13.10
CA ASP A 102 12.15 5.36 13.70
C ASP A 102 11.80 6.69 13.00
N ARG A 103 10.54 6.81 12.56
CA ARG A 103 9.99 8.02 11.96
C ARG A 103 8.96 8.67 12.87
N ASP A 104 8.95 10.00 12.85
CA ASP A 104 7.89 10.77 13.48
C ASP A 104 6.56 10.48 12.79
N HIS A 105 5.51 10.25 13.60
CA HIS A 105 4.15 10.06 13.13
C HIS A 105 3.28 11.22 13.61
N ALA A 106 2.31 11.61 12.78
CA ALA A 106 1.29 12.57 13.15
C ALA A 106 0.09 11.82 13.74
N LEU A 107 -0.30 12.16 14.97
CA LEU A 107 -1.50 11.65 15.67
C LEU A 107 -2.65 12.66 15.59
#